data_AF-A0A7S0YL99-F1
#
_entry.id   AF-A0A7S0YL99-F1
#
_cell.length_a   1.000
_cell.length_b   1.000
_cell.length_c   1.000
_cell.angle_alpha   90.00
_cell.angle_beta   90.00
_cell.angle_gamma   90.00
#
_symmetry.space_group_name_H-M   'P 1'
#
loop_
_entity.id
_entity.type
_entity.pdbx_description
1 polymer ?
#
loop_
_entity_poly.entity_id
_entity_poly.type
_entity_poly.pdbx_seq_one_letter_code
_entity_poly.pdbx_strand_id
1 'polypeptide(L)'
;ASSHSSSSSSSSSHIPDGCIEKAESWCYTICGDSLRAGGEECDDGNAASGDGCSWNCAVECGYACEGGSPVSQDTCTSTCGDFVVSNLEQCDDSNTLADDGCSGECTVEHGWYCDIVPVPGDAECGRSSCYTTCGDGLRAGEELLEGRCDDGNLVPGDGCDDFCFVECGWNCTEGTPCAPGANCLQDSVCFTTCGDGAQAGAEECDDGGVRSGDGCTAECLREDYFTFEGGYCLRSVLTPICG
;
A
#
# COMPACT_ATOMS: atom_id res chain seq x y z
N ALA A 1 -4.39 65.50 33.41
CA ALA A 1 -4.02 65.81 34.80
C ALA A 1 -5.27 65.81 35.65
N SER A 2 -5.53 64.72 36.37
CA SER A 2 -6.49 64.70 37.49
C SER A 2 -5.86 63.86 38.59
N SER A 3 -5.58 64.54 39.69
CA SER A 3 -4.87 64.08 40.87
C SER A 3 -5.83 63.54 41.93
N HIS A 4 -5.51 62.34 42.45
CA HIS A 4 -5.57 61.88 43.85
C HIS A 4 -6.75 62.33 44.74
N SER A 5 -7.47 61.37 45.34
CA SER A 5 -7.23 60.92 46.73
C SER A 5 -8.34 59.99 47.25
N SER A 6 -7.90 58.99 48.00
CA SER A 6 -8.60 57.88 48.61
C SER A 6 -9.66 58.26 49.66
N SER A 7 -10.69 57.41 49.81
CA SER A 7 -11.38 57.22 51.07
C SER A 7 -11.87 55.77 51.20
N SER A 8 -11.05 54.99 51.90
CA SER A 8 -11.35 53.69 52.48
C SER A 8 -12.52 53.79 53.45
N SER A 9 -13.58 53.00 53.21
CA SER A 9 -14.67 52.77 54.17
C SER A 9 -14.73 51.27 54.46
N SER A 10 -13.97 50.83 55.45
CA SER A 10 -14.05 49.48 56.01
C SER A 10 -15.41 49.30 56.66
N SER A 11 -16.36 48.67 55.97
CA SER A 11 -17.60 48.19 56.58
C SER A 11 -17.42 46.71 56.84
N SER A 12 -16.98 46.40 58.06
CA SER A 12 -16.86 45.05 58.60
C SER A 12 -18.26 44.46 58.79
N SER A 13 -18.81 43.81 57.76
CA SER A 13 -19.93 42.87 57.92
C SER A 13 -19.36 41.52 58.34
N HIS A 14 -19.42 41.23 59.63
CA HIS A 14 -19.22 39.88 60.16
C HIS A 14 -20.24 38.93 59.50
N ILE A 15 -19.77 38.07 58.61
CA ILE A 15 -20.49 36.87 58.20
C ILE A 15 -20.35 35.87 59.37
N PRO A 16 -21.43 35.39 60.00
CA PRO A 16 -21.33 34.37 61.03
C PRO A 16 -20.78 33.06 60.45
N ASP A 17 -19.94 32.36 61.22
CA ASP A 17 -19.40 31.05 60.87
C ASP A 17 -20.55 30.09 60.49
N GLY A 18 -20.60 29.72 59.20
CA GLY A 18 -21.63 28.83 58.65
C GLY A 18 -22.21 29.24 57.30
N CYS A 19 -21.89 30.40 56.75
CA CYS A 19 -22.26 30.76 55.37
C CYS A 19 -21.07 30.55 54.43
N ILE A 20 -21.12 29.51 53.60
CA ILE A 20 -20.22 29.35 52.46
C ILE A 20 -20.63 30.42 51.43
N GLU A 21 -19.73 31.36 51.13
CA GLU A 21 -19.92 32.25 49.98
C GLU A 21 -20.20 31.38 48.76
N LYS A 22 -21.34 31.62 48.11
CA LYS A 22 -21.86 30.86 46.98
C LYS A 22 -20.70 30.43 46.08
N ALA A 23 -20.33 29.15 46.16
CA ALA A 23 -19.26 28.63 45.34
C ALA A 23 -19.69 28.84 43.89
N GLU A 24 -19.08 29.79 43.21
CA GLU A 24 -19.21 29.89 41.77
C GLU A 24 -18.55 28.62 41.24
N SER A 25 -19.37 27.62 40.94
CA SER A 25 -18.93 26.37 40.36
C SER A 25 -18.48 26.67 38.93
N TRP A 26 -17.20 26.98 38.77
CA TRP A 26 -16.59 26.96 37.46
C TRP A 26 -16.55 25.51 37.00
N CYS A 27 -17.35 25.20 35.98
CA CYS A 27 -17.20 23.96 35.24
C CYS A 27 -15.89 24.07 34.44
N TYR A 28 -14.96 23.17 34.72
CA TYR A 28 -13.82 22.91 33.84
C TYR A 28 -14.12 21.64 33.05
N THR A 29 -13.72 21.62 31.77
CA THR A 29 -13.83 20.45 30.90
C THR A 29 -12.63 19.53 31.16
N ILE A 30 -12.84 18.22 31.16
CA ILE A 30 -11.80 17.21 31.37
C ILE A 30 -11.89 16.26 30.21
N CYS A 31 -10.85 16.24 29.39
CA CYS A 31 -10.79 15.27 28.30
C CYS A 31 -10.66 13.85 28.83
N GLY A 32 -11.50 12.96 28.32
CA GLY A 32 -11.53 11.54 28.64
C GLY A 32 -12.32 11.21 29.90
N ASP A 33 -13.25 12.09 30.32
CA ASP A 33 -14.12 11.84 31.47
C ASP A 33 -15.48 11.21 31.10
N SER A 34 -15.60 10.80 29.83
CA SER A 34 -16.79 10.23 29.21
C SER A 34 -17.94 11.23 29.04
N LEU A 35 -17.66 12.55 29.05
CA LEU A 35 -18.67 13.60 28.93
C LEU A 35 -18.20 14.68 27.96
N ARG A 36 -18.65 14.65 26.70
CA ARG A 36 -18.34 15.74 25.76
C ARG A 36 -18.96 17.06 26.21
N ALA A 37 -18.12 17.97 26.70
CA ALA A 37 -18.51 19.22 27.33
C ALA A 37 -17.71 20.43 26.84
N GLY A 38 -18.34 21.61 26.94
CA GLY A 38 -17.69 22.88 26.62
C GLY A 38 -17.16 22.95 25.19
N GLY A 39 -15.82 23.01 25.05
CA GLY A 39 -15.12 23.18 23.77
C GLY A 39 -14.53 21.89 23.19
N GLU A 40 -14.83 20.73 23.75
CA GLU A 40 -14.34 19.43 23.29
C GLU A 40 -14.96 19.07 21.92
N GLU A 41 -14.10 18.67 20.98
CA GLU A 41 -14.53 18.20 19.66
C GLU A 41 -15.00 16.74 19.71
N CYS A 42 -14.49 15.98 20.66
CA CYS A 42 -14.87 14.62 21.03
C CYS A 42 -14.53 14.36 22.50
N ASP A 43 -15.08 13.31 23.11
CA ASP A 43 -14.58 12.68 24.34
C ASP A 43 -14.89 11.18 24.28
N ASP A 44 -13.91 10.32 24.04
CA ASP A 44 -14.12 8.87 23.88
C ASP A 44 -14.04 8.08 25.20
N GLY A 45 -14.04 8.79 26.33
CA GLY A 45 -13.93 8.21 27.67
C GLY A 45 -12.51 7.89 28.11
N ASN A 46 -11.49 8.31 27.37
CA ASN A 46 -10.11 8.26 27.82
C ASN A 46 -9.23 9.39 27.23
N ALA A 47 -7.94 9.42 27.59
CA ALA A 47 -7.00 10.46 27.16
C ALA A 47 -5.81 9.89 26.37
N ALA A 48 -5.97 8.69 25.80
CA ALA A 48 -5.02 8.14 24.85
C ALA A 48 -5.12 8.90 23.52
N SER A 49 -4.29 8.51 22.58
CA SER A 49 -4.34 9.03 21.21
C SER A 49 -4.14 7.85 20.29
N GLY A 50 -4.67 7.93 19.08
CA GLY A 50 -4.80 6.84 18.12
C GLY A 50 -6.06 5.98 18.31
N ASP A 51 -7.07 6.46 19.05
CA ASP A 51 -8.39 5.84 19.20
C ASP A 51 -9.52 6.72 18.65
N GLY A 52 -9.17 7.83 18.01
CA GLY A 52 -10.06 8.75 17.33
C GLY A 52 -10.34 10.03 18.11
N CYS A 53 -10.06 10.06 19.41
CA CYS A 53 -10.12 11.27 20.21
C CYS A 53 -8.78 11.51 20.94
N SER A 54 -8.07 12.55 20.53
CA SER A 54 -6.74 12.86 21.07
C SER A 54 -6.78 13.21 22.56
N TRP A 55 -5.59 13.20 23.20
CA TRP A 55 -5.42 13.57 24.62
C TRP A 55 -5.94 14.97 25.00
N ASN A 56 -6.15 15.85 24.02
CA ASN A 56 -6.70 17.19 24.18
C ASN A 56 -8.12 17.34 23.59
N CYS A 57 -8.82 16.24 23.34
CA CYS A 57 -10.21 16.18 22.88
C CYS A 57 -10.46 16.87 21.53
N ALA A 58 -9.43 16.83 20.67
CA ALA A 58 -9.57 17.06 19.24
C ALA A 58 -9.82 15.73 18.53
N VAL A 59 -10.67 15.74 17.50
CA VAL A 59 -10.89 14.56 16.66
C VAL A 59 -9.61 14.25 15.90
N GLU A 60 -9.16 13.01 15.93
CA GLU A 60 -7.94 12.59 15.26
C GLU A 60 -8.15 12.42 13.76
N CYS A 61 -7.09 12.64 12.97
CA CYS A 61 -7.20 12.49 11.52
C CYS A 61 -7.57 11.05 11.12
N GLY A 62 -8.52 10.91 10.19
CA GLY A 62 -9.03 9.61 9.74
C GLY A 62 -10.15 9.04 10.62
N TYR A 63 -10.65 9.82 11.59
CA TYR A 63 -11.75 9.41 12.46
C TYR A 63 -12.97 10.31 12.35
N ALA A 64 -14.14 9.70 12.53
CA ALA A 64 -15.38 10.39 12.82
C ALA A 64 -15.86 9.99 14.22
N CYS A 65 -16.08 10.98 15.09
CA CYS A 65 -16.58 10.78 16.45
C CYS A 65 -18.02 11.28 16.57
N GLU A 66 -18.93 10.40 16.99
CA GLU A 66 -20.35 10.73 17.15
C GLU A 66 -20.94 10.18 18.47
N GLY A 67 -22.10 10.70 18.87
CA GLY A 67 -22.85 10.21 20.03
C GLY A 67 -22.48 10.85 21.38
N GLY A 68 -21.41 11.65 21.43
CA GLY A 68 -21.02 12.39 22.62
C GLY A 68 -22.02 13.46 23.01
N SER A 69 -22.17 13.65 24.32
CA SER A 69 -23.01 14.69 24.91
C SER A 69 -22.51 15.05 26.31
N PRO A 70 -23.06 16.07 26.99
CA PRO A 70 -22.70 16.39 28.36
C PRO A 70 -23.02 15.29 29.41
N VAL A 71 -23.55 14.14 28.97
CA VAL A 71 -23.86 12.97 29.80
C VAL A 71 -23.36 11.65 29.17
N SER A 72 -22.61 11.69 28.06
CA SER A 72 -22.13 10.49 27.36
C SER A 72 -20.87 10.76 26.53
N GLN A 73 -20.04 9.73 26.39
CA GLN A 73 -18.86 9.75 25.52
C GLN A 73 -19.24 9.65 24.03
N ASP A 74 -18.35 10.10 23.16
CA ASP A 74 -18.34 9.78 21.74
C ASP A 74 -17.91 8.33 21.50
N THR A 75 -18.31 7.83 20.34
CA THR A 75 -17.74 6.65 19.71
C THR A 75 -17.04 7.11 18.44
N CYS A 76 -15.75 6.83 18.35
CA CYS A 76 -14.94 7.19 17.19
C CYS A 76 -14.71 5.97 16.30
N THR A 77 -14.83 6.16 14.99
CA THR A 77 -14.64 5.09 13.99
C THR A 77 -13.83 5.62 12.81
N SER A 78 -12.90 4.80 12.31
CA SER A 78 -12.31 5.01 10.98
C SER A 78 -13.22 4.39 9.90
N THR A 79 -13.09 4.86 8.66
CA THR A 79 -13.89 4.37 7.53
C THR A 79 -12.98 3.94 6.41
N CYS A 80 -12.99 2.65 6.12
CA CYS A 80 -12.26 2.14 4.96
C CYS A 80 -12.87 2.63 3.64
N GLY A 81 -12.01 3.06 2.72
CA GLY A 81 -12.35 3.56 1.40
C GLY A 81 -12.61 5.06 1.35
N ASP A 82 -12.15 5.84 2.33
CA ASP A 82 -12.29 7.30 2.36
C ASP A 82 -11.03 8.06 1.88
N PHE A 83 -10.02 7.32 1.44
CA PHE A 83 -8.70 7.75 0.99
C PHE A 83 -7.81 8.33 2.10
N VAL A 84 -8.14 8.07 3.37
CA VAL A 84 -7.36 8.48 4.54
C VAL A 84 -6.96 7.24 5.35
N VAL A 85 -5.67 6.98 5.46
CA VAL A 85 -5.12 5.92 6.31
C VAL A 85 -5.02 6.45 7.73
N SER A 86 -5.94 6.01 8.58
CA SER A 86 -5.86 6.16 10.04
C SER A 86 -4.83 5.18 10.63
N ASN A 87 -4.55 5.26 11.94
CA ASN A 87 -3.59 4.37 12.60
C ASN A 87 -4.10 2.92 12.80
N LEU A 88 -5.37 2.64 12.51
CA LEU A 88 -5.93 1.29 12.54
C LEU A 88 -5.92 0.61 11.16
N GLU A 89 -5.60 1.35 10.11
CA GLU A 89 -5.61 0.89 8.72
C GLU A 89 -4.18 0.68 8.23
N GLN A 90 -3.98 -0.30 7.35
CA GLN A 90 -2.67 -0.54 6.71
C GLN A 90 -2.57 0.16 5.35
N CYS A 91 -3.72 0.44 4.74
CA CYS A 91 -3.89 1.13 3.47
C CYS A 91 -5.31 1.72 3.42
N ASP A 92 -5.55 2.58 2.44
CA ASP A 92 -6.87 3.04 2.01
C ASP A 92 -6.74 3.56 0.58
N ASP A 93 -7.39 2.90 -0.37
CA ASP A 93 -7.34 3.17 -1.81
C ASP A 93 -8.64 3.80 -2.34
N SER A 94 -9.37 4.51 -1.47
CA SER A 94 -10.61 5.24 -1.76
C SER A 94 -11.82 4.37 -2.14
N ASN A 95 -11.73 3.05 -1.94
CA ASN A 95 -12.84 2.15 -2.16
C ASN A 95 -12.77 0.91 -1.24
N THR A 96 -13.65 -0.08 -1.45
CA THR A 96 -13.71 -1.31 -0.65
C THR A 96 -13.80 -2.56 -1.54
N LEU A 97 -13.36 -2.44 -2.79
CA LEU A 97 -13.20 -3.59 -3.67
C LEU A 97 -12.01 -4.40 -3.16
N ALA A 98 -11.87 -5.59 -3.71
CA ALA A 98 -10.74 -6.45 -3.43
C ALA A 98 -9.99 -6.68 -4.74
N ASP A 99 -8.76 -7.14 -4.61
CA ASP A 99 -7.80 -7.39 -5.68
C ASP A 99 -7.35 -6.11 -6.43
N ASP A 100 -7.43 -4.94 -5.79
CA ASP A 100 -6.92 -3.64 -6.26
C ASP A 100 -5.85 -3.02 -5.33
N GLY A 101 -5.44 -3.76 -4.30
CA GLY A 101 -4.28 -3.48 -3.46
C GLY A 101 -4.60 -3.15 -2.02
N CYS A 102 -5.79 -2.62 -1.74
CA CYS A 102 -6.30 -2.46 -0.39
C CYS A 102 -7.63 -3.20 -0.23
N SER A 103 -7.70 -4.08 0.77
CA SER A 103 -8.94 -4.85 0.98
C SER A 103 -10.08 -3.97 1.51
N GLY A 104 -11.32 -4.47 1.44
CA GLY A 104 -12.47 -3.82 2.09
C GLY A 104 -12.41 -3.74 3.63
N GLU A 105 -11.39 -4.33 4.27
CA GLU A 105 -11.09 -4.19 5.70
C GLU A 105 -9.81 -3.34 5.92
N CYS A 106 -9.37 -2.61 4.89
CA CYS A 106 -8.20 -1.73 4.88
C CYS A 106 -6.89 -2.41 5.33
N THR A 107 -6.75 -3.66 4.91
CA THR A 107 -5.50 -4.43 5.01
C THR A 107 -4.84 -4.49 3.64
N VAL A 108 -3.51 -4.40 3.60
CA VAL A 108 -2.77 -4.57 2.34
C VAL A 108 -3.03 -5.97 1.80
N GLU A 109 -3.38 -6.05 0.52
CA GLU A 109 -3.67 -7.32 -0.14
C GLU A 109 -2.39 -8.12 -0.46
N HIS A 110 -2.53 -9.43 -0.66
CA HIS A 110 -1.37 -10.28 -0.90
C HIS A 110 -0.75 -10.00 -2.28
N GLY A 111 0.58 -9.86 -2.34
CA GLY A 111 1.29 -9.47 -3.56
C GLY A 111 1.21 -7.98 -3.89
N TRP A 112 0.65 -7.18 -2.98
CA TRP A 112 0.62 -5.72 -3.12
C TRP A 112 1.52 -5.06 -2.09
N TYR A 113 2.08 -3.92 -2.51
CA TYR A 113 2.79 -3.00 -1.65
C TYR A 113 2.08 -1.65 -1.72
N CYS A 114 1.77 -1.07 -0.56
CA CYS A 114 1.17 0.25 -0.47
C CYS A 114 2.15 1.21 0.20
N ASP A 115 2.50 2.30 -0.50
CA ASP A 115 3.18 3.42 0.15
C ASP A 115 2.17 4.26 0.92
N ILE A 116 2.57 4.83 2.06
CA ILE A 116 1.73 5.76 2.82
C ILE A 116 2.37 7.12 2.76
N VAL A 117 1.68 8.07 2.13
CA VAL A 117 2.11 9.46 2.02
C VAL A 117 1.32 10.31 3.01
N PRO A 118 1.97 11.05 3.93
CA PRO A 118 1.27 11.91 4.88
C PRO A 118 0.33 12.91 4.19
N VAL A 119 -0.83 13.15 4.79
CA VAL A 119 -1.77 14.17 4.29
C VAL A 119 -1.15 15.56 4.45
N PRO A 120 -1.16 16.43 3.42
CA PRO A 120 -0.64 17.79 3.55
C PRO A 120 -1.40 18.57 4.63
N GLY A 121 -0.74 18.86 5.75
CA GLY A 121 -1.32 19.59 6.88
C GLY A 121 -1.53 18.73 8.13
N ASP A 122 -1.54 17.40 8.00
CA ASP A 122 -1.76 16.46 9.10
C ASP A 122 -0.75 15.31 9.01
N ALA A 123 0.19 15.28 9.97
CA ALA A 123 1.23 14.26 10.04
C ALA A 123 0.78 12.96 10.72
N GLU A 124 -0.47 12.93 11.21
CA GLU A 124 -1.05 11.85 11.99
C GLU A 124 -1.70 10.76 11.12
N CYS A 125 -2.02 11.09 9.87
CA CYS A 125 -2.67 10.20 8.90
C CYS A 125 -1.99 10.32 7.52
N GLY A 126 -2.26 9.35 6.67
CA GLY A 126 -1.71 9.30 5.32
C GLY A 126 -2.75 9.03 4.25
N ARG A 127 -2.30 8.90 3.02
CA ARG A 127 -3.05 8.33 1.90
C ARG A 127 -2.20 7.23 1.31
N SER A 128 -2.81 6.14 0.90
CA SER A 128 -2.06 5.03 0.33
C SER A 128 -2.06 5.05 -1.19
N SER A 129 -0.97 4.57 -1.81
CA SER A 129 -1.00 4.15 -3.22
C SER A 129 -0.41 2.75 -3.33
N CYS A 130 -1.26 1.82 -3.76
CA CYS A 130 -0.93 0.41 -3.84
C CYS A 130 -0.47 0.04 -5.26
N TYR A 131 0.57 -0.77 -5.34
CA TYR A 131 1.12 -1.29 -6.58
C TYR A 131 1.74 -2.67 -6.36
N THR A 132 1.91 -3.41 -7.44
CA THR A 132 2.58 -4.72 -7.43
C THR A 132 4.08 -4.53 -7.61
N THR A 133 4.88 -5.50 -7.16
CA THR A 133 6.34 -5.40 -7.19
C THR A 133 6.90 -6.48 -8.09
N CYS A 134 7.48 -6.06 -9.21
CA CYS A 134 8.15 -6.99 -10.10
C CYS A 134 9.37 -7.65 -9.45
N GLY A 135 9.51 -8.95 -9.68
CA GLY A 135 10.61 -9.79 -9.23
C GLY A 135 10.50 -10.23 -7.77
N ASP A 136 9.30 -10.21 -7.18
CA ASP A 136 9.09 -10.66 -5.80
C ASP A 136 8.55 -12.11 -5.70
N GLY A 137 8.31 -12.75 -6.85
CA GLY A 137 7.81 -14.11 -6.99
C GLY A 137 6.28 -14.20 -6.89
N LEU A 138 5.60 -13.07 -6.74
CA LEU A 138 4.16 -12.98 -6.60
C LEU A 138 3.58 -12.39 -7.89
N ARG A 139 2.40 -12.87 -8.27
CA ARG A 139 1.60 -12.22 -9.33
C ARG A 139 0.31 -11.68 -8.74
N ALA A 140 0.17 -10.37 -8.77
CA ALA A 140 -1.03 -9.66 -8.34
C ALA A 140 -1.44 -8.59 -9.36
N GLY A 141 -2.65 -8.02 -9.23
CA GLY A 141 -3.09 -6.88 -10.03
C GLY A 141 -2.82 -6.98 -11.53
N GLU A 142 -2.08 -6.01 -12.08
CA GLU A 142 -1.72 -5.98 -13.51
C GLU A 142 -0.78 -7.10 -13.94
N GLU A 143 -0.04 -7.72 -13.03
CA GLU A 143 0.83 -8.86 -13.35
C GLU A 143 0.03 -10.08 -13.75
N LEU A 144 -1.28 -10.15 -13.48
CA LEU A 144 -2.14 -11.26 -13.94
C LEU A 144 -2.59 -11.13 -15.40
N LEU A 145 -2.24 -10.03 -16.08
CA LEU A 145 -2.58 -9.82 -17.48
C LEU A 145 -1.73 -10.70 -18.41
N GLU A 146 -2.28 -11.01 -19.58
CA GLU A 146 -1.58 -11.77 -20.62
C GLU A 146 -0.29 -11.08 -21.05
N GLY A 147 0.79 -11.84 -21.22
CA GLY A 147 2.11 -11.32 -21.57
C GLY A 147 2.87 -10.70 -20.39
N ARG A 148 2.33 -10.76 -19.18
CA ARG A 148 3.05 -10.44 -17.94
C ARG A 148 3.51 -11.69 -17.21
N CYS A 149 4.56 -11.53 -16.41
CA CYS A 149 5.16 -12.57 -15.58
C CYS A 149 5.74 -11.93 -14.32
N ASP A 150 6.22 -12.78 -13.41
CA ASP A 150 7.13 -12.46 -12.32
C ASP A 150 7.90 -13.75 -12.01
N ASP A 151 9.20 -13.80 -12.30
CA ASP A 151 10.05 -14.98 -12.10
C ASP A 151 10.90 -14.91 -10.81
N GLY A 152 10.48 -14.06 -9.87
CA GLY A 152 11.09 -13.96 -8.55
C GLY A 152 12.37 -13.14 -8.51
N ASN A 153 12.72 -12.45 -9.60
CA ASN A 153 13.86 -11.54 -9.61
C ASN A 153 13.75 -10.43 -10.69
N LEU A 154 14.76 -9.57 -10.78
CA LEU A 154 14.81 -8.44 -11.71
C LEU A 154 15.99 -8.57 -12.71
N VAL A 155 16.48 -9.78 -12.97
CA VAL A 155 17.61 -10.02 -13.87
C VAL A 155 17.09 -10.14 -15.29
N PRO A 156 17.39 -9.20 -16.20
CA PRO A 156 16.97 -9.38 -17.59
C PRO A 156 17.68 -10.58 -18.23
N GLY A 157 16.98 -11.28 -19.11
CA GLY A 157 17.48 -12.38 -19.91
C GLY A 157 17.12 -13.77 -19.37
N ASP A 158 16.36 -13.90 -18.30
CA ASP A 158 15.96 -15.18 -17.67
C ASP A 158 14.44 -15.49 -17.78
N GLY A 159 13.70 -14.65 -18.50
CA GLY A 159 12.33 -14.91 -18.91
C GLY A 159 11.34 -13.81 -18.56
N CYS A 160 11.56 -13.09 -17.47
CA CYS A 160 10.79 -11.90 -17.13
C CYS A 160 11.69 -10.66 -17.09
N ASP A 161 11.27 -9.58 -17.75
CA ASP A 161 12.03 -8.33 -17.70
C ASP A 161 11.80 -7.54 -16.40
N ASP A 162 12.59 -6.49 -16.19
CA ASP A 162 12.48 -5.61 -15.01
C ASP A 162 11.19 -4.75 -14.97
N PHE A 163 10.32 -4.93 -15.96
CA PHE A 163 8.99 -4.32 -16.06
C PHE A 163 7.87 -5.38 -16.02
N CYS A 164 8.19 -6.63 -15.68
CA CYS A 164 7.26 -7.75 -15.56
C CYS A 164 6.53 -8.10 -16.87
N PHE A 165 7.22 -7.94 -18.00
CA PHE A 165 6.81 -8.50 -19.27
C PHE A 165 7.59 -9.77 -19.58
N VAL A 166 6.89 -10.73 -20.20
CA VAL A 166 7.54 -11.92 -20.72
C VAL A 166 8.54 -11.51 -21.79
N GLU A 167 9.79 -11.90 -21.58
CA GLU A 167 10.87 -11.61 -22.52
C GLU A 167 10.65 -12.33 -23.85
N CYS A 168 11.20 -11.77 -24.92
CA CYS A 168 11.00 -12.36 -26.23
C CYS A 168 11.67 -13.74 -26.34
N GLY A 169 11.00 -14.68 -27.00
CA GLY A 169 11.43 -16.08 -27.09
C GLY A 169 11.24 -16.90 -25.80
N TRP A 170 10.71 -16.29 -24.74
CA TRP A 170 10.34 -16.99 -23.51
C TRP A 170 8.84 -17.26 -23.45
N ASN A 171 8.52 -18.39 -22.83
CA ASN A 171 7.16 -18.73 -22.42
C ASN A 171 7.17 -18.90 -20.89
N CYS A 172 6.29 -18.18 -20.20
CA CYS A 172 6.19 -18.26 -18.76
C CYS A 172 4.87 -18.91 -18.35
N THR A 173 4.91 -19.77 -17.34
CA THR A 173 3.68 -20.32 -16.74
C THR A 173 2.88 -19.21 -16.08
N GLU A 174 1.55 -19.32 -16.08
CA GLU A 174 0.71 -18.27 -15.49
C GLU A 174 0.86 -18.11 -13.95
N GLY A 175 1.57 -19.03 -13.27
CA GLY A 175 1.68 -18.98 -11.80
C GLY A 175 0.32 -19.22 -11.11
N THR A 176 0.27 -19.01 -9.79
CA THR A 176 -1.01 -19.02 -9.04
C THR A 176 -1.37 -17.58 -8.64
N PRO A 177 -2.59 -17.09 -8.92
CA PRO A 177 -2.99 -15.73 -8.53
C PRO A 177 -2.96 -15.52 -7.01
N CYS A 178 -2.50 -14.34 -6.56
CA CYS A 178 -2.41 -13.98 -5.15
C CYS A 178 -3.76 -13.53 -4.53
N ALA A 179 -4.85 -14.23 -4.86
CA ALA A 179 -6.19 -13.91 -4.35
C ALA A 179 -6.39 -14.36 -2.88
N PRO A 180 -7.35 -13.78 -2.13
CA PRO A 180 -7.67 -14.20 -0.77
C PRO A 180 -7.95 -15.70 -0.65
N GLY A 181 -7.11 -16.42 0.10
CA GLY A 181 -7.21 -17.87 0.30
C GLY A 181 -6.48 -18.74 -0.75
N ALA A 182 -5.82 -18.12 -1.74
CA ALA A 182 -4.89 -18.79 -2.63
C ALA A 182 -3.49 -18.89 -2.00
N ASN A 183 -2.79 -19.98 -2.29
CA ASN A 183 -1.38 -20.10 -1.91
C ASN A 183 -0.54 -19.30 -2.92
N CYS A 184 -0.10 -18.12 -2.51
CA CYS A 184 0.66 -17.15 -3.31
C CYS A 184 2.13 -17.59 -3.52
N LEU A 185 2.39 -18.88 -3.77
CA LEU A 185 3.74 -19.46 -3.78
C LEU A 185 4.12 -20.04 -5.15
N GLN A 186 3.62 -19.47 -6.25
CA GLN A 186 4.05 -19.90 -7.57
C GLN A 186 4.41 -18.72 -8.45
N ASP A 187 5.71 -18.42 -8.40
CA ASP A 187 6.47 -17.67 -9.39
C ASP A 187 6.17 -18.19 -10.80
N SER A 188 6.32 -17.29 -11.78
CA SER A 188 6.28 -17.63 -13.20
C SER A 188 7.51 -18.45 -13.54
N VAL A 189 7.33 -19.72 -13.86
CA VAL A 189 8.42 -20.52 -14.41
C VAL A 189 8.53 -20.22 -15.89
N CYS A 190 9.61 -19.54 -16.27
CA CYS A 190 9.90 -19.21 -17.66
C CYS A 190 10.81 -20.25 -18.32
N PHE A 191 10.55 -20.57 -19.58
CA PHE A 191 11.32 -21.51 -20.39
C PHE A 191 11.38 -21.07 -21.86
N THR A 192 12.44 -21.45 -22.56
CA THR A 192 12.57 -21.27 -24.01
C THR A 192 12.13 -22.53 -24.76
N THR A 193 11.79 -22.38 -26.04
CA THR A 193 11.36 -23.50 -26.88
C THR A 193 12.21 -23.57 -28.14
N CYS A 194 13.08 -24.58 -28.21
CA CYS A 194 13.86 -24.80 -29.41
C CYS A 194 13.00 -25.07 -30.65
N GLY A 195 13.27 -24.33 -31.71
CA GLY A 195 12.62 -24.39 -33.01
C GLY A 195 11.42 -23.46 -33.16
N ASP A 196 11.24 -22.48 -32.26
CA ASP A 196 10.17 -21.48 -32.37
C ASP A 196 10.57 -20.26 -33.21
N GLY A 197 11.84 -20.19 -33.61
CA GLY A 197 12.41 -19.13 -34.43
C GLY A 197 12.92 -17.93 -33.63
N ALA A 198 13.00 -17.99 -32.30
CA ALA A 198 13.47 -16.92 -31.45
C ALA A 198 14.65 -17.39 -30.59
N GLN A 199 15.87 -16.97 -30.93
CA GLN A 199 17.03 -17.25 -30.09
C GLN A 199 16.91 -16.56 -28.73
N ALA A 200 16.66 -17.33 -27.67
CA ALA A 200 16.50 -16.83 -26.30
C ALA A 200 17.22 -17.70 -25.25
N GLY A 201 17.47 -17.12 -24.06
CA GLY A 201 18.08 -17.82 -22.93
C GLY A 201 19.39 -18.54 -23.27
N ALA A 202 19.41 -19.86 -23.08
CA ALA A 202 20.60 -20.70 -23.27
C ALA A 202 20.82 -21.14 -24.73
N GLU A 203 19.97 -20.74 -25.67
CA GLU A 203 20.06 -21.14 -27.08
C GLU A 203 21.23 -20.45 -27.78
N GLU A 204 22.07 -21.24 -28.44
CA GLU A 204 23.14 -20.69 -29.28
C GLU A 204 22.61 -20.23 -30.65
N CYS A 205 21.46 -20.77 -31.07
CA CYS A 205 20.72 -20.38 -32.27
C CYS A 205 19.31 -20.96 -32.29
N ASP A 206 18.44 -20.43 -33.15
CA ASP A 206 17.12 -21.02 -33.46
C ASP A 206 16.74 -20.74 -34.91
N ASP A 207 16.53 -21.79 -35.71
CA ASP A 207 16.21 -21.71 -37.12
C ASP A 207 14.74 -22.00 -37.46
N GLY A 208 13.86 -22.03 -36.46
CA GLY A 208 12.43 -22.26 -36.60
C GLY A 208 12.05 -23.73 -36.79
N GLY A 209 12.93 -24.66 -36.40
CA GLY A 209 12.66 -26.09 -36.39
C GLY A 209 13.59 -26.84 -35.43
N VAL A 210 13.42 -28.17 -35.39
CA VAL A 210 14.20 -29.07 -34.51
C VAL A 210 14.96 -30.13 -35.31
N ARG A 211 15.26 -29.87 -36.59
CA ARG A 211 15.85 -30.88 -37.48
C ARG A 211 17.34 -30.64 -37.65
N SER A 212 18.19 -31.44 -37.00
CA SER A 212 19.63 -31.36 -37.24
C SER A 212 20.02 -31.45 -38.73
N GLY A 213 21.05 -30.69 -39.10
CA GLY A 213 21.65 -30.64 -40.43
C GLY A 213 21.03 -29.61 -41.36
N ASP A 214 20.17 -28.72 -40.88
CA ASP A 214 19.69 -27.56 -41.64
C ASP A 214 20.00 -26.19 -41.03
N GLY A 215 20.85 -26.16 -40.01
CA GLY A 215 21.28 -24.92 -39.40
C GLY A 215 21.62 -25.05 -37.93
N CYS A 216 20.58 -25.28 -37.14
CA CYS A 216 20.65 -25.55 -35.71
C CYS A 216 20.44 -27.04 -35.42
N THR A 217 21.02 -27.53 -34.33
CA THR A 217 20.68 -28.87 -33.84
C THR A 217 19.26 -28.88 -33.25
N ALA A 218 18.73 -30.08 -32.95
CA ALA A 218 17.46 -30.24 -32.27
C ALA A 218 17.46 -29.70 -30.82
N GLU A 219 18.63 -29.31 -30.32
CA GLU A 219 18.90 -28.74 -29.00
C GLU A 219 19.35 -27.27 -29.10
N CYS A 220 19.13 -26.62 -30.26
CA CYS A 220 19.44 -25.21 -30.50
C CYS A 220 20.91 -24.84 -30.27
N LEU A 221 21.80 -25.79 -30.63
CA LEU A 221 23.23 -25.58 -30.73
C LEU A 221 23.62 -25.27 -32.19
N ARG A 222 24.68 -24.49 -32.36
CA ARG A 222 25.20 -24.17 -33.70
C ARG A 222 25.86 -25.39 -34.34
N GLU A 223 25.64 -25.56 -35.63
CA GLU A 223 26.30 -26.59 -36.44
C GLU A 223 27.55 -26.05 -37.17
N ASP A 224 28.62 -26.84 -37.24
CA ASP A 224 29.95 -26.44 -37.74
C ASP A 224 29.99 -26.02 -39.24
N TYR A 225 28.93 -26.29 -40.00
CA TYR A 225 28.87 -26.06 -41.45
C TYR A 225 28.03 -24.84 -41.86
N PHE A 226 27.58 -24.04 -40.89
CA PHE A 226 26.79 -22.85 -41.14
C PHE A 226 27.48 -21.60 -40.58
N THR A 227 27.36 -20.50 -41.32
CA THR A 227 27.62 -19.16 -40.78
C THR A 227 26.31 -18.61 -40.24
N PHE A 228 26.38 -18.04 -39.04
CA PHE A 228 25.23 -17.49 -38.33
C PHE A 228 25.21 -15.97 -38.44
N GLU A 229 24.14 -15.43 -39.02
CA GLU A 229 23.75 -14.03 -38.88
C GLU A 229 22.42 -13.98 -38.12
N GLY A 230 22.42 -13.31 -36.98
CA GLY A 230 21.28 -13.32 -36.07
C GLY A 230 21.62 -12.58 -34.78
N GLY A 231 20.64 -12.51 -33.89
CA GLY A 231 20.77 -11.87 -32.59
C GLY A 231 19.62 -12.29 -31.69
N TYR A 232 19.70 -11.92 -30.42
CA TYR A 232 18.65 -12.19 -29.43
C TYR A 232 17.25 -11.88 -30.00
N CYS A 233 16.34 -12.84 -29.88
CA CYS A 233 14.97 -12.81 -30.39
C CYS A 233 14.80 -12.70 -31.91
N LEU A 234 15.83 -13.06 -32.66
CA LEU A 234 15.75 -13.19 -34.11
C LEU A 234 15.93 -14.64 -34.51
N ARG A 235 15.22 -15.03 -35.57
CA ARG A 235 15.51 -16.28 -36.26
C ARG A 235 16.92 -16.23 -36.79
N SER A 236 17.69 -17.28 -36.52
CA SER A 236 19.03 -17.44 -37.06
C SER A 236 18.99 -17.55 -38.57
N VAL A 237 19.68 -16.63 -39.24
CA VAL A 237 19.91 -16.68 -40.69
C VAL A 237 21.17 -17.50 -40.95
N LEU A 238 21.03 -18.50 -41.79
CA LEU A 238 22.00 -19.57 -41.96
C LEU A 238 22.52 -19.58 -43.39
N THR A 239 23.82 -19.41 -43.54
CA THR A 239 24.49 -19.55 -44.84
C THR A 239 25.44 -20.74 -44.82
N PRO A 240 25.20 -21.79 -45.65
CA PRO A 240 26.08 -22.95 -45.73
C PRO A 240 27.50 -22.56 -46.12
N ILE A 241 28.49 -23.09 -45.41
CA ILE A 241 29.90 -22.93 -45.77
C ILE A 241 30.22 -23.95 -46.86
N CYS A 242 30.11 -23.56 -48.13
CA CYS A 242 30.56 -24.38 -49.25
C CYS A 242 32.10 -24.40 -49.28
N GLY A 243 32.70 -25.52 -48.89
CA GLY A 243 34.13 -25.83 -49.09
C GLY A 243 34.44 -26.35 -50.49
#